data_AF-A0A3B9EAZ4-F1
#
_entry.id   AF-A0A3B9EAZ4-F1
#
_cell.length_a   1.000
_cell.length_b   1.000
_cell.length_c   1.000
_cell.angle_alpha   90.00
_cell.angle_beta   90.00
_cell.angle_gamma   90.00
#
_symmetry.space_group_name_H-M   'P 1'
#
loop_
_entity.id
_entity.type
_entity.pdbx_description
1 polymer ?
#
loop_
_entity_poly.entity_id
_entity_poly.type
_entity_poly.pdbx_seq_one_letter_code
_entity_poly.pdbx_strand_id
1 'polypeptide(L)'
;MRMGFIFTGVFWGVVLILIGLGVIINVVFGIKIPIFRTIFALSLIYLGIQMLTGISFWSKSKKSAVFEEKAIEVITAADKYDVVFGKGEIDLSGIELKDQNVRVDINTIFGGSVIKIDPAIPTKIVASSAFGGAHLPDGNVVAFGQYTYKTENFKSAEKHLLIHAAVVFGGIEFVAKQ
;
A
#
# COMPACT_ATOMS: atom_id res chain seq x y z
N MET A 1 -10.98 17.35 -8.97
CA MET A 1 -10.18 16.74 -7.89
C MET A 1 -10.25 17.68 -6.68
N ARG A 2 -10.95 17.30 -5.61
CA ARG A 2 -11.02 18.14 -4.40
C ARG A 2 -9.80 17.82 -3.54
N MET A 3 -8.92 18.81 -3.37
CA MET A 3 -7.77 18.74 -2.46
C MET A 3 -8.29 18.32 -1.08
N GLY A 4 -7.63 17.32 -0.48
CA GLY A 4 -8.13 16.58 0.68
C GLY A 4 -8.55 17.49 1.84
N PHE A 5 -9.59 17.07 2.55
CA PHE A 5 -10.21 17.71 3.73
C PHE A 5 -9.22 18.37 4.70
N ILE A 6 -8.02 17.81 4.84
CA ILE A 6 -6.89 18.30 5.64
C ILE A 6 -6.28 19.65 5.21
N PHE A 7 -6.51 20.10 3.97
CA PHE A 7 -6.03 21.40 3.45
C PHE A 7 -7.09 22.49 3.49
N THR A 8 -8.26 22.20 4.08
CA THR A 8 -9.32 23.21 4.23
C THR A 8 -9.01 24.12 5.42
N GLY A 9 -9.29 25.42 5.28
CA GLY A 9 -9.13 26.37 6.40
C GLY A 9 -10.01 26.02 7.60
N VAL A 10 -11.14 25.34 7.37
CA VAL A 10 -12.03 24.83 8.42
C VAL A 10 -11.33 23.75 9.25
N PHE A 11 -10.62 22.82 8.61
CA PHE A 11 -9.88 21.77 9.32
C PHE A 11 -8.84 22.37 10.28
N TRP A 12 -8.00 23.28 9.78
CA TRP A 12 -6.99 23.93 10.60
C TRP A 12 -7.58 24.85 11.68
N GLY A 13 -8.71 25.51 11.40
CA GLY A 13 -9.44 26.29 12.40
C GLY A 13 -9.92 25.43 13.58
N VAL A 14 -10.52 24.28 13.31
CA VAL A 14 -10.96 23.34 14.36
C VAL A 14 -9.77 22.81 15.16
N VAL A 15 -8.65 22.47 14.49
CA VAL A 15 -7.42 22.01 15.15
C VAL A 15 -6.87 23.07 16.12
N LEU A 16 -6.80 24.32 15.68
CA LEU A 16 -6.32 25.42 16.54
C LEU A 16 -7.23 25.67 17.74
N ILE A 17 -8.56 25.59 17.55
CA ILE A 17 -9.53 25.71 18.65
C ILE A 17 -9.32 24.60 19.68
N LEU A 18 -9.15 23.35 19.24
CA LEU A 18 -8.93 22.21 20.13
C LEU A 18 -7.61 22.31 20.90
N ILE A 19 -6.54 22.80 20.26
CA ILE A 19 -5.26 23.05 20.93
C ILE A 19 -5.42 24.14 22.00
N GLY A 20 -6.08 25.25 21.65
CA GLY A 20 -6.35 26.35 22.58
C GLY A 20 -7.16 25.89 23.80
N LEU A 21 -8.22 25.11 23.58
CA LEU A 21 -9.01 24.54 24.66
C LEU A 21 -8.17 23.63 25.58
N GLY A 22 -7.30 22.80 24.99
CA GLY A 22 -6.42 21.91 25.74
C GLY A 22 -5.46 22.67 26.66
N VAL A 23 -4.94 23.82 26.22
CA VAL A 23 -4.09 24.69 27.04
C VAL A 23 -4.87 25.31 28.19
N ILE A 24 -6.08 25.83 27.93
CA ILE A 24 -6.93 26.45 28.97
C ILE A 24 -7.27 25.41 30.05
N ILE A 25 -7.63 24.20 29.65
CA ILE A 25 -7.99 23.13 30.60
C ILE A 25 -6.79 22.77 31.50
N ASN A 26 -5.59 22.73 30.93
CA ASN A 26 -4.37 22.47 31.67
C ASN A 26 -4.03 23.58 32.68
N VAL A 27 -4.20 24.85 32.30
CA VAL A 27 -3.87 25.98 33.18
C VAL A 27 -4.91 26.17 34.28
N VAL A 28 -6.21 26.06 33.96
CA VAL A 28 -7.29 26.36 34.92
C VAL A 28 -7.57 25.19 35.86
N PHE A 29 -7.57 23.96 35.34
CA PHE A 29 -7.93 22.77 36.13
C PHE A 29 -6.70 21.95 36.57
N GLY A 30 -5.50 22.32 36.13
CA GLY A 30 -4.27 21.55 36.38
C GLY A 30 -4.23 20.20 35.65
N ILE A 31 -5.19 19.96 34.75
CA ILE A 31 -5.32 18.68 34.03
C ILE A 31 -4.39 18.70 32.82
N LYS A 32 -3.24 18.04 32.95
CA LYS A 32 -2.29 17.84 31.85
C LYS A 32 -2.86 16.85 30.83
N ILE A 33 -3.64 17.34 29.87
CA ILE A 33 -4.10 16.52 28.74
C ILE A 33 -2.94 16.40 27.76
N PRO A 34 -2.39 15.18 27.54
CA PRO A 34 -1.31 15.00 26.57
C PRO A 34 -1.92 14.98 25.16
N ILE A 35 -2.19 16.16 24.60
CA ILE A 35 -2.94 16.39 23.34
C ILE A 35 -2.49 15.43 22.22
N PHE A 36 -1.18 15.29 22.01
CA PHE A 36 -0.63 14.37 21.00
C PHE A 36 -1.01 12.90 21.26
N ARG A 37 -0.89 12.43 22.51
CA ARG A 37 -1.34 11.07 22.89
C ARG A 37 -2.83 10.91 22.71
N THR A 38 -3.63 11.91 23.07
CA THR A 38 -5.09 11.86 22.92
C THR A 38 -5.50 11.78 21.45
N ILE A 39 -4.91 12.61 20.57
CA ILE A 39 -5.16 12.56 19.13
C ILE A 39 -4.73 11.21 18.54
N PHE A 40 -3.55 10.71 18.94
CA PHE A 40 -3.04 9.42 18.48
C PHE A 40 -3.95 8.26 18.93
N ALA A 41 -4.38 8.26 20.19
CA ALA A 41 -5.31 7.26 20.72
C ALA A 41 -6.68 7.29 20.02
N LEU A 42 -7.26 8.47 19.81
CA LEU A 42 -8.51 8.62 19.07
C LEU A 42 -8.38 8.15 17.61
N SER A 43 -7.22 8.39 16.99
CA SER A 43 -6.94 7.92 15.63
C SER A 43 -6.88 6.39 15.57
N LEU A 44 -6.23 5.74 16.54
CA LEU A 44 -6.20 4.28 16.64
C LEU A 44 -7.58 3.67 16.91
N ILE A 45 -8.37 4.27 17.80
CA ILE A 45 -9.75 3.83 18.08
C ILE A 45 -10.60 3.95 16.82
N TYR A 46 -10.50 5.07 16.10
CA TYR A 46 -11.21 5.27 14.84
C TYR A 46 -10.85 4.19 13.81
N LEU A 47 -9.55 3.90 13.62
CA LEU A 47 -9.09 2.83 12.75
C LEU A 47 -9.63 1.45 13.18
N GLY A 48 -9.63 1.16 14.48
CA GLY A 48 -10.18 -0.08 15.02
C GLY A 48 -11.68 -0.22 14.75
N ILE A 49 -12.46 0.84 14.93
CA ILE A 49 -13.90 0.86 14.59
C ILE A 49 -14.10 0.68 13.08
N GLN A 50 -13.27 1.33 12.26
CA GLN A 50 -13.33 1.20 10.81
C GLN A 50 -13.07 -0.26 10.37
N MET A 51 -12.10 -0.93 10.98
CA MET A 51 -11.83 -2.35 10.75
C MET A 51 -13.00 -3.24 11.17
N LEU A 52 -13.62 -3.00 12.33
CA LEU A 52 -14.75 -3.79 12.83
C LEU A 52 -16.02 -3.62 11.98
N THR A 53 -16.26 -2.44 11.46
CA THR A 53 -17.48 -2.12 10.71
C THR A 53 -17.35 -2.41 9.21
N GLY A 54 -16.12 -2.57 8.70
CA GLY A 54 -15.84 -2.74 7.27
C GLY A 54 -16.23 -1.52 6.41
N ILE A 55 -16.55 -0.38 7.05
CA ILE A 55 -16.97 0.85 6.36
C ILE A 55 -15.72 1.55 5.86
N SER A 56 -15.29 1.21 4.65
CA SER A 56 -14.21 1.93 3.97
C SER A 56 -14.76 3.20 3.31
N PHE A 57 -14.39 4.37 3.85
CA PHE A 57 -14.66 5.69 3.24
C PHE A 57 -13.72 6.01 2.06
N TRP A 58 -12.69 5.18 1.85
CA TRP A 58 -11.80 5.33 0.71
C TRP A 58 -12.47 4.70 -0.51
N SER A 59 -12.47 5.44 -1.63
CA SER A 59 -13.27 5.09 -2.80
C SER A 59 -13.03 3.63 -3.23
N LYS A 60 -14.11 2.92 -3.58
CA LYS A 60 -14.10 1.57 -4.17
C LYS A 60 -13.44 1.57 -5.55
N SER A 61 -12.16 1.92 -5.61
CA SER A 61 -11.36 1.63 -6.79
C SER A 61 -11.29 0.11 -6.93
N LYS A 62 -11.56 -0.41 -8.12
CA LYS A 62 -11.38 -1.85 -8.42
C LYS A 62 -9.93 -2.32 -8.22
N LYS A 63 -9.00 -1.39 -8.00
CA LYS A 63 -7.55 -1.56 -8.07
C LYS A 63 -6.80 -1.42 -6.73
N SER A 64 -7.51 -1.12 -5.63
CA SER A 64 -6.91 -1.15 -4.29
C SER A 64 -7.67 -2.10 -3.36
N ALA A 65 -6.95 -2.67 -2.40
CA ALA A 65 -7.51 -3.42 -1.28
C ALA A 65 -7.19 -2.65 0.00
N VAL A 66 -8.20 -1.97 0.56
CA VAL A 66 -8.04 -1.10 1.72
C VAL A 66 -8.97 -1.60 2.82
N PHE A 67 -8.40 -2.19 3.88
CA PHE A 67 -9.14 -2.89 4.94
C PHE A 67 -9.99 -4.08 4.45
N GLU A 68 -9.57 -4.73 3.35
CA GLU A 68 -10.27 -5.87 2.76
C GLU A 68 -9.28 -6.93 2.23
N GLU A 69 -9.76 -8.16 2.06
CA GLU A 69 -9.08 -9.18 1.26
C GLU A 69 -9.70 -9.24 -0.14
N LYS A 70 -8.87 -9.19 -1.18
CA LYS A 70 -9.36 -9.06 -2.56
C LYS A 70 -8.47 -9.77 -3.56
N ALA A 71 -9.09 -10.62 -4.37
CA ALA A 71 -8.49 -11.12 -5.60
C ALA A 71 -8.72 -10.12 -6.73
N ILE A 72 -7.64 -9.71 -7.38
CA ILE A 72 -7.63 -8.76 -8.49
C ILE A 72 -7.06 -9.48 -9.70
N GLU A 73 -7.95 -9.93 -10.58
CA GLU A 73 -7.55 -10.42 -11.91
C GLU A 73 -7.21 -9.22 -12.81
N VAL A 74 -5.99 -9.22 -13.33
CA VAL A 74 -5.49 -8.12 -14.18
C VAL A 74 -5.57 -8.52 -15.64
N ILE A 75 -6.70 -8.21 -16.28
CA ILE A 75 -6.89 -8.42 -17.74
C ILE A 75 -6.24 -7.26 -18.54
N THR A 76 -6.13 -6.08 -17.92
CA THR A 76 -5.42 -4.92 -18.47
C THR A 76 -4.59 -4.33 -17.34
N ALA A 77 -3.27 -4.29 -17.50
CA ALA A 77 -2.35 -3.75 -16.52
C ALA A 77 -2.80 -2.37 -16.06
N ALA A 78 -3.19 -2.23 -14.79
CA ALA A 78 -3.26 -0.91 -14.20
C ALA A 78 -1.85 -0.48 -13.80
N ASP A 79 -1.57 0.81 -13.92
CA ASP A 79 -0.25 1.35 -13.54
C ASP A 79 0.05 1.14 -12.04
N LYS A 80 -0.99 1.07 -11.18
CA LYS A 80 -0.86 1.08 -9.72
C LYS A 80 -1.86 0.20 -8.99
N TYR A 81 -1.37 -0.56 -8.02
CA TYR A 81 -2.13 -1.33 -7.03
C TYR A 81 -1.65 -0.99 -5.62
N ASP A 82 -2.59 -0.60 -4.75
CA ASP A 82 -2.29 -0.29 -3.36
C ASP A 82 -3.04 -1.25 -2.43
N VAL A 83 -2.30 -1.91 -1.55
CA VAL A 83 -2.84 -2.77 -0.50
C VAL A 83 -2.50 -2.16 0.85
N VAL A 84 -3.51 -1.65 1.54
CA VAL A 84 -3.34 -0.93 2.80
C VAL A 84 -4.20 -1.56 3.88
N PHE A 85 -3.59 -2.03 4.97
CA PHE A 85 -4.29 -2.72 6.07
C PHE A 85 -5.15 -3.90 5.60
N GLY A 86 -4.69 -4.65 4.60
CA GLY A 86 -5.45 -5.73 3.98
C GLY A 86 -4.58 -6.74 3.25
N LYS A 87 -5.22 -7.61 2.47
CA LYS A 87 -4.54 -8.59 1.64
C LYS A 87 -4.99 -8.50 0.18
N GLY A 88 -4.04 -8.36 -0.72
CA GLY A 88 -4.31 -8.30 -2.17
C GLY A 88 -3.68 -9.49 -2.88
N GLU A 89 -4.47 -10.25 -3.62
CA GLU A 89 -3.95 -11.22 -4.56
C GLU A 89 -4.03 -10.63 -5.96
N ILE A 90 -2.87 -10.39 -6.58
CA ILE A 90 -2.74 -9.70 -7.87
C ILE A 90 -2.24 -10.72 -8.88
N ASP A 91 -3.09 -11.12 -9.83
CA ASP A 91 -2.69 -12.04 -10.89
C ASP A 91 -2.22 -11.29 -12.14
N LEU A 92 -0.89 -11.27 -12.36
CA LEU A 92 -0.23 -10.69 -13.53
C LEU A 92 0.19 -11.76 -14.56
N SER A 93 -0.13 -13.04 -14.34
CA SER A 93 0.29 -14.13 -15.23
C SER A 93 -0.36 -14.05 -16.62
N GLY A 94 -1.55 -13.45 -16.73
CA GLY A 94 -2.29 -13.31 -17.98
C GLY A 94 -1.98 -12.04 -18.79
N ILE A 95 -0.89 -11.32 -18.47
CA ILE A 95 -0.60 -10.04 -19.10
C ILE A 95 -0.09 -10.23 -20.54
N GLU A 96 -0.73 -9.55 -21.49
CA GLU A 96 -0.25 -9.50 -22.88
C GLU A 96 0.72 -8.34 -23.07
N LEU A 97 1.98 -8.65 -23.40
CA LEU A 97 2.98 -7.66 -23.81
C LEU A 97 2.72 -7.23 -25.27
N LYS A 98 1.69 -6.39 -25.49
CA LYS A 98 1.28 -5.93 -26.84
C LYS A 98 2.39 -5.13 -27.52
N ASP A 99 2.45 -3.81 -27.32
CA ASP A 99 3.30 -2.91 -28.13
C ASP A 99 4.34 -2.12 -27.33
N GLN A 100 4.27 -2.15 -25.99
CA GLN A 100 5.17 -1.39 -25.13
C GLN A 100 5.47 -2.16 -23.85
N ASN A 101 6.53 -1.74 -23.15
CA ASN A 101 6.81 -2.23 -21.80
C ASN A 101 5.62 -1.92 -20.90
N VAL A 102 5.20 -2.94 -20.15
CA VAL A 102 4.10 -2.81 -19.21
C VAL A 102 4.71 -2.56 -17.84
N ARG A 103 4.36 -1.43 -17.22
CA ARG A 103 4.81 -1.11 -15.87
C ARG A 103 3.66 -1.27 -14.88
N VAL A 104 3.94 -1.93 -13.77
CA VAL A 104 3.01 -2.12 -12.67
C VAL A 104 3.71 -1.75 -11.37
N ASP A 105 3.20 -0.74 -10.67
CA ASP A 105 3.64 -0.40 -9.32
C ASP A 105 2.66 -1.03 -8.30
N ILE A 106 3.20 -1.72 -7.29
CA ILE A 106 2.44 -2.40 -6.23
C ILE A 106 2.99 -1.92 -4.90
N ASN A 107 2.14 -1.28 -4.09
CA ASN A 107 2.51 -0.81 -2.77
C ASN A 107 1.72 -1.55 -1.70
N THR A 108 2.42 -2.10 -0.72
CA THR A 108 1.82 -2.81 0.40
C THR A 108 2.20 -2.12 1.70
N ILE A 109 1.20 -1.62 2.43
CA ILE A 109 1.38 -0.85 3.66
C ILE A 109 0.51 -1.46 4.76
N PHE A 110 1.14 -1.96 5.83
CA PHE A 110 0.47 -2.70 6.90
C PHE A 110 -0.38 -3.87 6.40
N GLY A 111 0.10 -4.63 5.41
CA GLY A 111 -0.71 -5.65 4.73
C GLY A 111 0.08 -6.77 4.07
N GLY A 112 -0.62 -7.61 3.33
CA GLY A 112 -0.05 -8.73 2.56
C GLY A 112 -0.36 -8.60 1.07
N SER A 113 0.59 -8.92 0.20
CA SER A 113 0.28 -9.03 -1.23
C SER A 113 0.89 -10.29 -1.83
N VAL A 114 0.05 -11.07 -2.50
CA VAL A 114 0.47 -12.24 -3.26
C VAL A 114 0.41 -11.86 -4.73
N ILE A 115 1.54 -11.91 -5.41
CA ILE A 115 1.67 -11.49 -6.80
C ILE A 115 1.98 -12.72 -7.63
N LYS A 116 1.07 -13.10 -8.51
CA LYS A 116 1.26 -14.22 -9.44
C LYS A 116 1.89 -13.70 -10.72
N ILE A 117 2.98 -14.33 -11.14
CA ILE A 117 3.68 -14.04 -12.39
C ILE A 117 3.82 -15.32 -13.22
N ASP A 118 3.89 -15.17 -14.52
CA ASP A 118 4.25 -16.26 -15.44
C ASP A 118 5.77 -16.19 -15.74
N PRO A 119 6.57 -17.22 -15.41
CA PRO A 119 7.99 -17.28 -15.73
C PRO A 119 8.30 -17.17 -17.24
N ALA A 120 7.35 -17.53 -18.10
CA ALA A 120 7.49 -17.43 -19.55
C ALA A 120 7.42 -15.99 -20.06
N ILE A 121 6.95 -15.04 -19.26
CA ILE A 121 6.89 -13.61 -19.59
C ILE A 121 8.19 -12.92 -19.14
N PRO A 122 8.94 -12.25 -20.04
CA PRO A 122 10.12 -11.46 -19.67
C PRO A 122 9.76 -10.42 -18.61
N THR A 123 10.27 -10.59 -17.39
CA THR A 123 9.85 -9.79 -16.23
C THR A 123 11.06 -9.30 -15.45
N LYS A 124 11.04 -8.01 -15.10
CA LYS A 124 11.97 -7.39 -14.16
C LYS A 124 11.19 -6.91 -12.94
N ILE A 125 11.61 -7.37 -11.77
CA ILE A 125 10.99 -7.03 -10.48
C ILE A 125 11.99 -6.18 -9.70
N VAL A 126 11.58 -4.97 -9.34
CA VAL A 126 12.29 -4.11 -8.40
C VAL A 126 11.54 -4.15 -7.08
N ALA A 127 12.02 -4.96 -6.15
CA ALA A 127 11.42 -5.14 -4.84
C ALA A 127 12.15 -4.28 -3.80
N SER A 128 11.39 -3.56 -2.97
CA SER A 128 11.92 -2.71 -1.91
C SER A 128 11.17 -2.91 -0.60
N SER A 129 11.91 -2.88 0.51
CA SER A 129 11.33 -2.99 1.85
C SER A 129 11.98 -2.04 2.85
N ALA A 130 11.18 -1.55 3.81
CA ALA A 130 11.65 -0.72 4.92
C ALA A 130 11.46 -1.37 6.30
N PHE A 131 10.31 -1.97 6.57
CA PHE A 131 10.00 -2.66 7.84
C PHE A 131 9.10 -3.89 7.60
N GLY A 132 9.35 -4.61 6.50
CA GLY A 132 8.57 -5.78 6.08
C GLY A 132 9.43 -6.84 5.40
N GLY A 133 8.83 -7.61 4.49
CA GLY A 133 9.56 -8.60 3.70
C GLY A 133 8.95 -8.79 2.31
N ALA A 134 9.78 -8.81 1.26
CA ALA A 134 9.35 -9.23 -0.08
C ALA A 134 10.07 -10.53 -0.47
N HIS A 135 9.31 -11.63 -0.59
CA HIS A 135 9.82 -12.93 -1.04
C HIS A 135 9.74 -13.00 -2.57
N LEU A 136 10.88 -13.21 -3.21
CA LEU A 136 11.01 -13.25 -4.66
C LEU A 136 11.04 -14.70 -5.20
N PRO A 137 10.79 -14.90 -6.50
CA PRO A 137 10.74 -16.24 -7.10
C PRO A 137 12.06 -17.02 -7.04
N ASP A 138 13.19 -16.32 -6.91
CA ASP A 138 14.54 -16.91 -6.77
C ASP A 138 14.85 -17.35 -5.32
N GLY A 139 13.89 -17.22 -4.41
CA GLY A 139 14.05 -17.53 -2.99
C GLY A 139 14.69 -16.42 -2.16
N ASN A 140 15.09 -15.30 -2.80
CA ASN A 140 15.60 -14.15 -2.05
C ASN A 140 14.49 -13.43 -1.28
N VAL A 141 14.84 -12.86 -0.14
CA VAL A 141 13.93 -12.08 0.71
C VAL A 141 14.50 -10.69 0.95
N VAL A 142 13.75 -9.66 0.56
CA VAL A 142 14.09 -8.26 0.83
C VAL A 142 13.44 -7.85 2.15
N ALA A 143 14.19 -7.95 3.24
CA ALA A 143 13.73 -7.47 4.55
C ALA A 143 13.99 -5.97 4.76
N PHE A 144 15.03 -5.43 4.12
CA PHE A 144 15.37 -4.01 4.16
C PHE A 144 16.14 -3.62 2.90
N GLY A 145 15.88 -2.42 2.37
CA GLY A 145 16.55 -1.90 1.17
C GLY A 145 15.86 -2.32 -0.12
N GLN A 146 16.64 -2.59 -1.17
CA GLN A 146 16.11 -2.89 -2.50
C GLN A 146 16.88 -4.03 -3.14
N TYR A 147 16.16 -4.90 -3.85
CA TYR A 147 16.72 -5.96 -4.69
C TYR A 147 16.02 -5.97 -6.05
N THR A 148 16.71 -6.43 -7.08
CA THR A 148 16.15 -6.55 -8.43
C THR A 148 16.27 -7.98 -8.93
N TYR A 149 15.13 -8.61 -9.14
CA TYR A 149 15.02 -9.91 -9.79
C TYR A 149 14.71 -9.74 -11.28
N LYS A 150 15.19 -10.69 -12.09
CA LYS A 150 14.93 -10.76 -13.52
C LYS A 150 14.69 -12.22 -13.89
N THR A 151 13.71 -12.48 -14.74
CA THR A 151 13.51 -13.80 -15.33
C THR A 151 14.63 -14.16 -16.31
N GLU A 152 14.85 -15.45 -16.58
CA GLU A 152 15.94 -15.92 -17.45
C GLU A 152 15.81 -15.40 -18.90
N ASN A 153 14.58 -15.29 -19.38
CA ASN A 153 14.23 -14.75 -20.71
C ASN A 153 14.27 -13.21 -20.76
N PHE A 154 14.61 -12.51 -19.67
CA PHE A 154 14.66 -11.06 -19.64
C PHE A 154 15.79 -10.51 -20.51
N LYS A 155 15.43 -9.69 -21.50
CA LYS A 155 16.37 -8.89 -22.28
C LYS A 155 15.95 -7.43 -22.25
N SER A 156 16.88 -6.55 -21.86
CA SER A 156 16.58 -5.13 -21.64
C SER A 156 16.09 -4.38 -22.89
N ALA A 157 16.39 -4.88 -24.08
CA ALA A 157 15.99 -4.30 -25.36
C ALA A 157 14.68 -4.87 -25.91
N GLU A 158 14.15 -5.94 -25.30
CA GLU A 158 12.91 -6.58 -25.70
C GLU A 158 11.77 -6.16 -24.76
N LYS A 159 10.54 -6.43 -25.21
CA LYS A 159 9.32 -6.13 -24.46
C LYS A 159 9.33 -6.90 -23.15
N HIS A 160 9.09 -6.21 -22.05
CA HIS A 160 9.08 -6.84 -20.73
C HIS A 160 8.05 -6.21 -19.80
N LEU A 161 7.66 -6.99 -18.80
CA LEU A 161 6.91 -6.56 -17.64
C LEU A 161 7.87 -5.98 -16.60
N LEU A 162 7.65 -4.73 -16.21
CA LEU A 162 8.38 -4.08 -15.13
C LEU A 162 7.47 -3.97 -13.91
N ILE A 163 7.81 -4.70 -12.85
CA ILE A 163 7.09 -4.66 -11.58
C ILE A 163 7.92 -3.89 -10.57
N HIS A 164 7.36 -2.84 -10.00
CA HIS A 164 7.90 -2.18 -8.83
C HIS A 164 7.06 -2.57 -7.63
N ALA A 165 7.66 -3.28 -6.68
CA ALA A 165 6.98 -3.75 -5.48
C ALA A 165 7.62 -3.11 -4.25
N ALA A 166 6.83 -2.36 -3.48
CA ALA A 166 7.28 -1.69 -2.28
C ALA A 166 6.46 -2.16 -1.07
N VAL A 167 7.14 -2.58 0.00
CA VAL A 167 6.50 -2.96 1.25
C VAL A 167 7.08 -2.21 2.43
N VAL A 168 6.24 -1.46 3.15
CA VAL A 168 6.70 -0.69 4.31
C VAL A 168 6.52 -1.49 5.60
N PHE A 169 5.33 -2.03 5.85
CA PHE A 169 5.04 -2.90 6.99
C PHE A 169 4.18 -4.06 6.50
N GLY A 170 4.61 -5.31 6.69
CA GLY A 170 3.92 -6.50 6.20
C GLY A 170 4.72 -7.28 5.17
N GLY A 171 4.05 -7.92 4.21
CA GLY A 171 4.67 -8.92 3.33
C GLY A 171 4.23 -8.82 1.87
N ILE A 172 5.18 -9.03 0.96
CA ILE A 172 4.91 -9.34 -0.44
C ILE A 172 5.46 -10.74 -0.73
N GLU A 173 4.71 -11.54 -1.46
CA GLU A 173 5.11 -12.86 -1.92
C GLU A 173 4.88 -12.97 -3.42
N PHE A 174 5.95 -13.21 -4.17
CA PHE A 174 5.86 -13.54 -5.58
C PHE A 174 5.76 -15.05 -5.76
N VAL A 175 4.74 -15.48 -6.47
CA VAL A 175 4.50 -16.88 -6.81
C VAL A 175 4.52 -17.07 -8.32
N ALA A 176 5.32 -18.03 -8.77
CA ALA A 176 5.30 -18.47 -10.16
C ALA A 176 4.05 -19.34 -10.40
N LYS A 177 3.28 -19.02 -11.44
CA LYS A 177 2.18 -19.88 -11.89
C LYS A 177 2.79 -21.12 -12.56
N GLN A 178 2.43 -22.30 -12.07
CA GLN A 178 2.80 -23.59 -12.64
C GLN A 178 1.94 -23.93 -13.85
#